data_AF-A0A5E8F1K6-F1
#
_entry.id   AF-A0A5E8F1K6-F1
#
_cell.length_a   1.000
_cell.length_b   1.000
_cell.length_c   1.000
_cell.angle_alpha   90.00
_cell.angle_beta   90.00
_cell.angle_gamma   90.00
#
_symmetry.space_group_name_H-M   'P 1'
#
loop_
_entity.id
_entity.type
_entity.pdbx_description
1 polymer ?
#
loop_
_entity_poly.entity_id
_entity_poly.type
_entity_poly.pdbx_seq_one_letter_code
_entity_poly.pdbx_strand_id
1 'polypeptide(L)'
;MIISATYSPEDNKLRLYPSARLDAETYQRVKDAGFVWAPKQELFVAPKWSPAREDLAIELAGEIEPEEMTLVERAQAKAERLDELAIKRHRQANAFQRAAEDLSEAFAYGQPILVGHHSERKARKTQERMQAAMTNANKAQKLANYWLYRAEGVQLHANYKNDPRVRANRIKTLLADLRDMQREINHAYLTFAMWEKVTEDETIKVAIGRSIPTGQLAPWDLWGKVERGEVSPQEARQQCIDAAQRSLSSDRRRRYIEHTLNRLSYERELLGPVRRYEGELTPVILQAFAREHGAHKPQARAIDAKTFILESEATLPLHLANDTELSLSAEEWRDLMQSVGYEVPQERDALPPILNLNAKALRSRHRYHRDQIQTFPVVEMTKSKYAQFHLEQRGVRLSLCGDFRFRICINPKHEPRYLAPFVAVFFTDAKAHPAPHSVAVLENSDDTQ
;
A
#
# COMPACT_ATOMS: atom_id res chain seq x y z
N MET A 1 35.26 22.81 2.38
CA MET A 1 34.56 21.76 1.64
C MET A 1 33.08 22.05 1.75
N ILE A 2 32.37 22.22 0.63
CA ILE A 2 30.94 22.58 0.64
C ILE A 2 30.14 21.32 0.33
N ILE A 3 29.13 21.04 1.14
CA ILE A 3 28.15 19.97 0.94
C ILE A 3 26.78 20.64 0.96
N SER A 4 25.95 20.42 -0.06
CA SER A 4 24.52 20.75 0.03
C SER A 4 23.71 19.47 0.26
N ALA A 5 22.59 19.60 0.97
CA ALA A 5 21.70 18.49 1.25
C ALA A 5 20.31 18.80 0.68
N THR A 6 19.67 17.81 0.07
CA THR A 6 18.32 17.96 -0.45
C THR A 6 17.39 16.82 -0.03
N TYR A 7 16.09 17.11 -0.03
CA TYR A 7 15.04 16.13 0.20
C TYR A 7 13.97 16.16 -0.91
N SER A 8 13.51 14.97 -1.32
CA SER A 8 12.37 14.84 -2.24
C SER A 8 11.21 14.09 -1.57
N PRO A 9 10.02 14.73 -1.43
CA PRO A 9 8.82 14.07 -0.94
C PRO A 9 8.34 12.91 -1.85
N GLU A 10 8.59 13.00 -3.16
CA GLU A 10 8.14 12.03 -4.17
C GLU A 10 8.72 10.63 -3.96
N ASP A 11 9.99 10.55 -3.60
CA ASP A 11 10.67 9.28 -3.33
C ASP A 11 11.16 9.09 -1.90
N ASN A 12 10.88 10.07 -1.02
CA ASN A 12 11.23 10.06 0.39
C ASN A 12 12.75 9.94 0.63
N LYS A 13 13.60 10.50 -0.24
CA LYS A 13 15.05 10.36 -0.14
C LYS A 13 15.77 11.65 0.20
N LEU A 14 16.81 11.50 1.00
CA LEU A 14 17.83 12.52 1.27
C LEU A 14 19.01 12.33 0.32
N ARG A 15 19.55 13.43 -0.19
CA ARG A 15 20.73 13.44 -1.05
C ARG A 15 21.76 14.43 -0.48
N LEU A 16 23.03 14.10 -0.61
CA LEU A 16 24.15 14.99 -0.28
C LEU A 16 24.99 15.20 -1.55
N TYR A 17 25.24 16.47 -1.88
CA TYR A 17 26.04 16.89 -3.02
C TYR A 17 27.35 17.52 -2.52
N PRO A 18 28.43 16.74 -2.44
CA PRO A 18 29.71 17.27 -2.03
C PRO A 18 30.44 17.90 -3.23
N SER A 19 30.97 19.12 -3.03
CA SER A 19 31.80 19.83 -4.02
C SER A 19 33.14 19.14 -4.34
N ALA A 20 33.58 18.23 -3.47
CA ALA A 20 34.81 17.46 -3.62
C ALA A 20 34.70 16.12 -2.90
N ARG A 21 35.67 15.22 -3.12
CA ARG A 21 35.72 13.93 -2.43
C ARG A 21 35.74 14.13 -0.91
N LEU A 22 34.86 13.41 -0.21
CA LEU A 22 34.83 13.39 1.26
C LEU A 22 36.15 12.82 1.82
N ASP A 23 36.59 13.38 2.94
CA ASP A 23 37.65 12.76 3.75
C ASP A 23 37.18 11.39 4.29
N ALA A 24 38.12 10.58 4.76
CA ALA A 24 37.84 9.20 5.15
C ALA A 24 36.85 9.08 6.32
N GLU A 25 36.92 10.01 7.28
CA GLU A 25 36.06 10.02 8.46
C GLU A 25 34.63 10.40 8.07
N THR A 26 34.45 11.53 7.37
CA THR A 26 33.14 11.98 6.88
C THR A 26 32.51 10.93 5.96
N TYR A 27 33.29 10.33 5.05
CA TYR A 27 32.82 9.27 4.17
C TYR A 27 32.28 8.08 4.95
N GLN A 28 33.00 7.65 6.00
CA GLN A 28 32.59 6.51 6.81
C GLN A 28 31.29 6.82 7.58
N ARG A 29 31.16 8.03 8.15
CA ARG A 29 29.92 8.49 8.81
C ARG A 29 28.72 8.48 7.86
N VAL A 30 28.88 9.02 6.66
CA VAL A 30 27.84 9.05 5.61
C VAL A 30 27.44 7.63 5.19
N LYS A 31 28.42 6.73 5.05
CA LYS A 31 28.18 5.32 4.71
C LYS A 31 27.46 4.57 5.84
N ASP A 32 27.85 4.78 7.09
CA ASP A 32 27.23 4.12 8.25
C ASP A 32 25.79 4.58 8.49
N ALA A 33 25.47 5.83 8.15
CA ALA A 33 24.09 6.32 8.08
C ALA A 33 23.27 5.70 6.91
N GLY A 34 23.92 4.94 6.03
CA GLY A 34 23.31 4.19 4.94
C GLY A 34 23.13 4.98 3.64
N PHE A 35 23.90 6.05 3.43
CA PHE A 35 23.96 6.72 2.14
C PHE A 35 24.84 5.94 1.15
N VAL A 36 24.42 5.91 -0.11
CA VAL A 36 25.11 5.20 -1.20
C VAL A 36 25.62 6.21 -2.23
N TRP A 37 26.89 6.08 -2.63
CA TRP A 37 27.48 6.91 -3.68
C TRP A 37 26.91 6.58 -5.06
N ALA A 38 26.38 7.58 -5.76
CA ALA A 38 25.88 7.49 -7.12
C ALA A 38 26.87 8.16 -8.09
N PRO A 39 27.87 7.43 -8.62
CA PRO A 39 29.03 8.03 -9.31
C PRO A 39 28.67 8.81 -10.58
N LYS A 40 27.56 8.46 -11.24
CA LYS A 40 27.09 9.14 -12.45
C LYS A 40 26.25 10.39 -12.16
N GLN A 41 25.94 10.66 -10.91
CA GLN A 41 25.22 11.84 -10.45
C GLN A 41 26.03 12.64 -9.43
N GLU A 42 27.21 12.14 -9.08
CA GLU A 42 28.17 12.75 -8.15
C GLU A 42 27.55 13.15 -6.80
N LEU A 43 26.64 12.31 -6.30
CA LEU A 43 25.93 12.54 -5.04
C LEU A 43 25.87 11.26 -4.18
N PHE A 44 25.66 11.45 -2.89
CA PHE A 44 25.28 10.38 -1.96
C PHE A 44 23.76 10.37 -1.79
N VAL A 45 23.12 9.21 -1.81
CA VAL A 45 21.66 9.08 -1.63
C VAL A 45 21.32 8.08 -0.54
N ALA A 46 20.44 8.48 0.39
CA ALA A 46 19.84 7.57 1.35
C ALA A 46 18.53 7.01 0.78
N PRO A 47 18.21 5.71 1.00
CA PRO A 47 17.03 5.08 0.41
C PRO A 47 15.70 5.56 1.01
N LYS A 48 15.73 6.14 2.22
CA LYS A 48 14.57 6.75 2.88
C LYS A 48 15.00 7.80 3.91
N TRP A 49 14.15 8.77 4.23
CA TRP A 49 14.34 9.67 5.35
C TRP A 49 14.29 8.92 6.70
N SER A 50 15.05 9.43 7.67
CA SER A 50 14.96 9.07 9.09
C SER A 50 15.57 10.20 9.94
N PRO A 51 15.16 10.38 11.20
CA PRO A 51 15.70 11.42 12.08
C PRO A 51 17.24 11.50 12.08
N ALA A 52 17.93 10.37 12.30
CA ALA A 52 19.39 10.34 12.32
C ALA A 52 20.07 10.73 10.98
N ARG A 53 19.38 10.54 9.85
CA ARG A 53 19.90 10.94 8.52
C ARG A 53 19.68 12.41 8.26
N GLU A 54 18.55 12.94 8.72
CA GLU A 54 18.27 14.38 8.71
C GLU A 54 19.27 15.11 9.60
N ASP A 55 19.51 14.62 10.82
CA ASP A 55 20.50 15.20 11.74
C ASP A 55 21.89 15.26 11.10
N LEU A 56 22.34 14.14 10.49
CA LEU A 56 23.62 14.11 9.78
C LEU A 56 23.65 15.05 8.57
N ALA A 57 22.54 15.16 7.82
CA ALA A 57 22.48 16.04 6.66
C ALA A 57 22.55 17.52 7.07
N ILE A 58 21.81 17.91 8.12
CA ILE A 58 21.86 19.26 8.70
C ILE A 58 23.25 19.55 9.27
N GLU A 59 23.87 18.60 9.98
CA GLU A 59 25.22 18.78 10.52
C GLU A 59 26.25 19.05 9.40
N LEU A 60 26.15 18.32 8.27
CA LEU A 60 27.12 18.43 7.17
C LEU A 60 26.85 19.61 6.24
N ALA A 61 25.59 19.98 6.01
CA ALA A 61 25.18 20.96 5.00
C ALA A 61 24.59 22.25 5.58
N GLY A 62 24.29 22.31 6.89
CA GLY A 62 23.63 23.43 7.56
C GLY A 62 22.10 23.40 7.44
N GLU A 63 21.58 23.15 6.23
CA GLU A 63 20.15 23.02 5.97
C GLU A 63 19.85 21.95 4.93
N ILE A 64 18.57 21.57 4.80
CA ILE A 64 18.09 20.63 3.79
C ILE A 64 17.15 21.39 2.85
N GLU A 65 17.57 21.53 1.61
CA GLU A 65 16.82 22.21 0.57
C GLU A 65 15.83 21.25 -0.13
N PRO A 66 14.77 21.76 -0.78
CA PRO A 66 13.95 20.93 -1.66
C PRO A 66 14.80 20.44 -2.85
N GLU A 67 14.65 19.17 -3.21
CA GLU A 67 15.29 18.64 -4.42
C GLU A 67 14.72 19.31 -5.67
N GLU A 68 15.56 20.03 -6.40
CA GLU A 68 15.17 20.78 -7.60
C GLU A 68 14.76 19.86 -8.76
N MET A 69 15.42 18.69 -8.91
CA MET A 69 15.15 17.77 -10.00
C MET A 69 14.01 16.81 -9.66
N THR A 70 12.91 16.92 -10.41
CA THR A 70 11.74 16.05 -10.27
C THR A 70 12.07 14.59 -10.59
N LEU A 71 11.25 13.64 -10.14
CA LEU A 71 11.41 12.23 -10.54
C LEU A 71 11.30 12.04 -12.05
N VAL A 72 10.50 12.86 -12.74
CA VAL A 72 10.33 12.82 -14.19
C VAL A 72 11.62 13.21 -14.89
N GLU A 73 12.22 14.33 -14.51
CA GLU A 73 13.49 14.80 -15.08
C GLU A 73 14.62 13.82 -14.76
N ARG A 74 14.67 13.29 -13.54
CA ARG A 74 15.66 12.27 -13.16
C ARG A 74 15.50 10.99 -13.96
N ALA A 75 14.26 10.60 -14.26
CA ALA A 75 13.95 9.46 -15.12
C ALA A 75 14.33 9.75 -16.57
N GLN A 76 14.06 10.95 -17.08
CA GLN A 76 14.45 11.38 -18.41
C GLN A 76 15.98 11.38 -18.59
N ALA A 77 16.73 12.03 -17.71
CA ALA A 77 18.20 12.03 -17.75
C ALA A 77 18.79 10.62 -17.62
N LYS A 78 18.07 9.69 -16.97
CA LYS A 78 18.47 8.28 -16.93
C LYS A 78 18.13 7.56 -18.24
N ALA A 79 16.96 7.81 -18.83
CA ALA A 79 16.56 7.24 -20.11
C ALA A 79 17.51 7.69 -21.24
N GLU A 80 17.82 8.98 -21.32
CA GLU A 80 18.76 9.54 -22.31
C GLU A 80 20.13 8.86 -22.24
N ARG A 81 20.69 8.66 -21.04
CA ARG A 81 21.95 7.93 -20.87
C ARG A 81 21.87 6.47 -21.30
N LEU A 82 20.72 5.82 -21.13
CA LEU A 82 20.50 4.45 -21.59
C LEU A 82 20.35 4.40 -23.12
N ASP A 83 19.72 5.40 -23.72
CA ASP A 83 19.60 5.55 -25.17
C ASP A 83 20.97 5.80 -25.80
N GLU A 84 21.81 6.66 -25.23
CA GLU A 84 23.20 6.85 -25.67
C GLU A 84 23.99 5.54 -25.65
N LEU A 85 23.82 4.73 -24.59
CA LEU A 85 24.41 3.40 -24.51
C LEU A 85 23.89 2.48 -25.61
N ALA A 86 22.57 2.50 -25.88
CA ALA A 86 21.97 1.74 -26.96
C ALA A 86 22.53 2.16 -28.33
N ILE A 87 22.61 3.46 -28.63
CA ILE A 87 23.19 4.01 -29.85
C ILE A 87 24.64 3.53 -30.02
N LYS A 88 25.44 3.57 -28.95
CA LYS A 88 26.82 3.07 -28.98
C LYS A 88 26.88 1.58 -29.31
N ARG A 89 25.96 0.76 -28.77
CA ARG A 89 25.88 -0.67 -29.06
C ARG A 89 25.36 -0.96 -30.47
N HIS A 90 24.42 -0.19 -31.00
CA HIS A 90 24.01 -0.29 -32.41
C HIS A 90 25.15 0.07 -33.36
N ARG A 91 25.92 1.14 -33.09
CA ARG A 91 27.11 1.47 -33.89
C ARG A 91 28.13 0.32 -33.91
N GLN A 92 28.34 -0.33 -32.76
CA GLN A 92 29.19 -1.53 -32.68
C GLN A 92 28.61 -2.71 -33.48
N ALA A 93 27.31 -2.96 -33.37
CA ALA A 93 26.64 -4.01 -34.13
C ALA A 93 26.79 -3.80 -35.65
N ASN A 94 26.52 -2.59 -36.13
CA ASN A 94 26.67 -2.22 -37.54
C ASN A 94 28.11 -2.35 -38.03
N ALA A 95 29.10 -1.97 -37.20
CA ALA A 95 30.52 -2.15 -37.54
C ALA A 95 30.90 -3.64 -37.68
N PHE A 96 30.41 -4.50 -36.78
CA PHE A 96 30.61 -5.94 -36.88
C PHE A 96 29.86 -6.57 -38.06
N GLN A 97 28.67 -6.07 -38.40
CA GLN A 97 27.93 -6.51 -39.59
C GLN A 97 28.68 -6.16 -40.87
N ARG A 98 29.13 -4.91 -41.03
CA ARG A 98 29.97 -4.50 -42.16
C ARG A 98 31.24 -5.34 -42.28
N ALA A 99 31.94 -5.57 -41.17
CA ALA A 99 33.12 -6.44 -41.17
C ALA A 99 32.79 -7.89 -41.58
N ALA A 100 31.62 -8.42 -41.21
CA ALA A 100 31.17 -9.73 -41.67
C ALA A 100 30.80 -9.72 -43.17
N GLU A 101 30.14 -8.67 -43.65
CA GLU A 101 29.81 -8.46 -45.08
C GLU A 101 31.08 -8.40 -45.93
N ASP A 102 32.06 -7.56 -45.55
CA ASP A 102 33.36 -7.44 -46.23
C ASP A 102 34.10 -8.79 -46.28
N LEU A 103 34.08 -9.56 -45.18
CA LEU A 103 34.71 -10.89 -45.14
C LEU A 103 33.93 -11.93 -45.97
N SER A 104 32.63 -11.74 -46.15
CA SER A 104 31.78 -12.64 -46.94
C SER A 104 32.04 -12.52 -48.44
N GLU A 105 32.54 -11.37 -48.91
CA GLU A 105 32.92 -11.17 -50.32
C GLU A 105 33.96 -12.19 -50.80
N ALA A 106 34.84 -12.66 -49.91
CA ALA A 106 35.81 -13.71 -50.21
C ALA A 106 35.18 -15.07 -50.56
N PHE A 107 33.88 -15.24 -50.28
CA PHE A 107 33.06 -16.42 -50.59
C PHE A 107 31.92 -16.09 -51.56
N ALA A 108 31.91 -14.88 -52.13
CA ALA A 108 30.91 -14.48 -53.12
C ALA A 108 30.85 -15.50 -54.27
N TYR A 109 29.65 -15.67 -54.85
CA TYR A 109 29.36 -16.68 -55.89
C TYR A 109 29.50 -18.14 -55.44
N GLY A 110 29.50 -18.40 -54.13
CA GLY A 110 29.40 -19.75 -53.58
C GLY A 110 30.67 -20.58 -53.76
N GLN A 111 31.84 -19.94 -53.84
CA GLN A 111 33.12 -20.65 -53.93
C GLN A 111 33.31 -21.54 -52.68
N PRO A 112 33.34 -22.88 -52.81
CA PRO A 112 33.58 -23.76 -51.68
C PRO A 112 35.03 -23.65 -51.23
N ILE A 113 35.29 -23.93 -49.94
CA ILE A 113 36.65 -24.05 -49.43
C ILE A 113 37.31 -25.26 -50.09
N LEU A 114 38.35 -25.02 -50.90
CA LEU A 114 39.11 -26.08 -51.57
C LEU A 114 40.02 -26.80 -50.56
N VAL A 115 39.61 -28.00 -50.16
CA VAL A 115 40.35 -28.85 -49.20
C VAL A 115 41.63 -29.39 -49.85
N GLY A 116 42.77 -29.23 -49.17
CA GLY A 116 44.09 -29.64 -49.66
C GLY A 116 44.80 -28.62 -50.56
N HIS A 117 44.18 -27.47 -50.85
CA HIS A 117 44.79 -26.39 -51.63
C HIS A 117 45.58 -25.42 -50.74
N HIS A 118 46.63 -24.77 -51.27
CA HIS A 118 47.47 -23.84 -50.49
C HIS A 118 46.70 -22.66 -49.88
N SER A 119 45.52 -22.32 -50.43
CA SER A 119 44.63 -21.25 -49.95
C SER A 119 43.67 -21.68 -48.82
N GLU A 120 43.55 -22.97 -48.51
CA GLU A 120 42.60 -23.52 -47.54
C GLU A 120 42.70 -22.83 -46.17
N ARG A 121 43.94 -22.70 -45.65
CA ARG A 121 44.19 -22.09 -44.33
C ARG A 121 43.70 -20.64 -44.27
N LYS A 122 43.87 -19.88 -45.36
CA LYS A 122 43.41 -18.49 -45.46
C LYS A 122 41.88 -18.45 -45.48
N ALA A 123 41.24 -19.29 -46.30
CA ALA A 123 39.78 -19.37 -46.39
C ALA A 123 39.13 -19.75 -45.06
N ARG A 124 39.62 -20.79 -44.36
CA ARG A 124 39.11 -21.17 -43.03
C ARG A 124 39.22 -20.04 -42.00
N LYS A 125 40.35 -19.31 -41.99
CA LYS A 125 40.55 -18.17 -41.09
C LYS A 125 39.61 -16.99 -41.42
N THR A 126 39.33 -16.74 -42.69
CA THR A 126 38.34 -15.73 -43.11
C THR A 126 36.94 -16.12 -42.66
N GLN A 127 36.56 -17.39 -42.82
CA GLN A 127 35.27 -17.92 -42.36
C GLN A 127 35.12 -17.79 -40.83
N GLU A 128 36.15 -18.14 -40.07
CA GLU A 128 36.15 -18.01 -38.61
C GLU A 128 35.97 -16.55 -38.17
N ARG A 129 36.69 -15.61 -38.81
CA ARG A 129 36.57 -14.18 -38.54
C ARG A 129 35.19 -13.64 -38.88
N MET A 130 34.61 -14.08 -40.00
CA MET A 130 33.23 -13.73 -40.40
C MET A 130 32.23 -14.22 -39.36
N GLN A 131 32.33 -15.48 -38.93
CA GLN A 131 31.44 -16.04 -37.91
C GLN A 131 31.57 -15.31 -36.56
N ALA A 132 32.80 -14.98 -36.16
CA ALA A 132 33.06 -14.20 -34.95
C ALA A 132 32.46 -12.79 -35.05
N ALA A 133 32.62 -12.11 -36.18
CA ALA A 133 32.03 -10.80 -36.46
C ALA A 133 30.49 -10.88 -36.40
N MET A 134 29.85 -11.84 -37.06
CA MET A 134 28.40 -12.07 -36.97
C MET A 134 27.94 -12.34 -35.53
N THR A 135 28.67 -13.16 -34.78
CA THR A 135 28.37 -13.45 -33.38
C THR A 135 28.46 -12.19 -32.52
N ASN A 136 29.48 -11.37 -32.73
CA ASN A 136 29.67 -10.11 -32.01
C ASN A 136 28.62 -9.06 -32.40
N ALA A 137 28.23 -8.99 -33.68
CA ALA A 137 27.12 -8.17 -34.14
C ALA A 137 25.83 -8.52 -33.41
N ASN A 138 25.48 -9.82 -33.37
CA ASN A 138 24.29 -10.30 -32.67
C ASN A 138 24.33 -9.99 -31.16
N LYS A 139 25.48 -10.16 -30.50
CA LYS A 139 25.65 -9.81 -29.09
C LYS A 139 25.47 -8.30 -28.86
N ALA A 140 26.09 -7.47 -29.69
CA ALA A 140 25.98 -6.02 -29.59
C ALA A 140 24.54 -5.54 -29.83
N GLN A 141 23.84 -6.11 -30.82
CA GLN A 141 22.45 -5.81 -31.11
C GLN A 141 21.52 -6.20 -29.95
N LYS A 142 21.70 -7.39 -29.35
CA LYS A 142 20.95 -7.81 -28.15
C LYS A 142 21.16 -6.84 -26.98
N LEU A 143 22.39 -6.38 -26.77
CA LEU A 143 22.70 -5.38 -25.74
C LEU A 143 22.06 -4.02 -26.04
N ALA A 144 22.02 -3.60 -27.32
CA ALA A 144 21.35 -2.36 -27.71
C ALA A 144 19.84 -2.43 -27.39
N ASN A 145 19.17 -3.50 -27.80
CA ASN A 145 17.76 -3.74 -27.51
C ASN A 145 17.48 -3.80 -25.99
N TYR A 146 18.39 -4.41 -25.22
CA TYR A 146 18.30 -4.44 -23.76
C TYR A 146 18.32 -3.03 -23.15
N TRP A 147 19.20 -2.15 -23.62
CA TRP A 147 19.27 -0.78 -23.12
C TRP A 147 18.05 0.06 -23.52
N LEU A 148 17.53 -0.10 -24.74
CA LEU A 148 16.28 0.54 -25.17
C LEU A 148 15.09 0.12 -24.30
N TYR A 149 14.92 -1.19 -24.09
CA TYR A 149 13.87 -1.71 -23.19
C TYR A 149 13.99 -1.14 -21.77
N ARG A 150 15.22 -1.00 -21.27
CA ARG A 150 15.48 -0.41 -19.96
C ARG A 150 15.17 1.09 -19.92
N ALA A 151 15.42 1.83 -21.00
CA ALA A 151 15.09 3.26 -21.11
C ALA A 151 13.57 3.47 -21.07
N GLU A 152 12.84 2.70 -21.88
CA GLU A 152 11.37 2.70 -21.90
C GLU A 152 10.81 2.36 -20.51
N GLY A 153 11.33 1.31 -19.87
CA GLY A 153 10.92 0.91 -18.52
C GLY A 153 11.15 2.00 -17.46
N VAL A 154 12.19 2.84 -17.61
CA VAL A 154 12.44 3.97 -16.70
C VAL A 154 11.37 5.05 -16.86
N GLN A 155 11.00 5.39 -18.09
CA GLN A 155 9.95 6.37 -18.38
C GLN A 155 8.57 5.89 -17.90
N LEU A 156 8.22 4.63 -18.21
CA LEU A 156 6.97 4.01 -17.76
C LEU A 156 6.88 3.99 -16.23
N HIS A 157 7.98 3.71 -15.54
CA HIS A 157 8.00 3.74 -14.07
C HIS A 157 7.76 5.13 -13.50
N ALA A 158 8.33 6.17 -14.11
CA ALA A 158 8.09 7.56 -13.70
C ALA A 158 6.63 7.96 -13.90
N ASN A 159 6.06 7.64 -15.06
CA ASN A 159 4.64 7.89 -15.35
C ASN A 159 3.73 7.16 -14.36
N TYR A 160 4.02 5.88 -14.08
CA TYR A 160 3.30 5.09 -13.08
C TYR A 160 3.36 5.72 -11.68
N LYS A 161 4.50 6.27 -11.28
CA LYS A 161 4.64 6.91 -9.95
C LYS A 161 3.80 8.19 -9.80
N ASN A 162 3.50 8.86 -10.91
CA ASN A 162 2.68 10.07 -10.98
C ASN A 162 1.18 9.80 -11.20
N ASP A 163 0.80 8.56 -11.50
CA ASP A 163 -0.59 8.17 -11.71
C ASP A 163 -1.47 8.52 -10.48
N PRO A 164 -2.62 9.21 -10.66
CA PRO A 164 -3.49 9.60 -9.55
C PRO A 164 -3.92 8.44 -8.65
N ARG A 165 -4.14 7.24 -9.22
CA ARG A 165 -4.49 6.03 -8.44
C ARG A 165 -3.32 5.60 -7.56
N VAL A 166 -2.09 5.71 -8.06
CA VAL A 166 -0.87 5.36 -7.31
C VAL A 166 -0.66 6.35 -6.16
N ARG A 167 -0.90 7.64 -6.37
CA ARG A 167 -0.87 8.66 -5.31
C ARG A 167 -1.96 8.41 -4.26
N ALA A 168 -3.19 8.14 -4.67
CA ALA A 168 -4.28 7.79 -3.74
C ALA A 168 -3.96 6.55 -2.90
N ASN A 169 -3.30 5.53 -3.48
CA ASN A 169 -2.83 4.37 -2.71
C ASN A 169 -1.71 4.74 -1.72
N ARG A 170 -0.80 5.63 -2.10
CA ARG A 170 0.26 6.11 -1.21
C ARG A 170 -0.30 6.90 -0.02
N ILE A 171 -1.31 7.74 -0.25
CA ILE A 171 -2.06 8.42 0.83
C ILE A 171 -2.64 7.40 1.81
N LYS A 172 -3.29 6.33 1.31
CA LYS A 172 -3.82 5.26 2.17
C LYS A 172 -2.74 4.57 2.99
N THR A 173 -1.57 4.33 2.40
CA THR A 173 -0.41 3.79 3.13
C THR A 173 0.09 4.76 4.19
N LEU A 174 0.25 6.04 3.88
CA LEU A 174 0.68 7.05 4.86
C LEU A 174 -0.32 7.21 6.02
N LEU A 175 -1.63 7.16 5.74
CA LEU A 175 -2.67 7.16 6.78
C LEU A 175 -2.62 5.88 7.63
N ALA A 176 -2.27 4.73 7.05
CA ALA A 176 -2.02 3.52 7.82
C ALA A 176 -0.79 3.67 8.72
N ASP A 177 0.32 4.19 8.20
CA ASP A 177 1.54 4.46 8.96
C ASP A 177 1.26 5.42 10.14
N LEU A 178 0.48 6.49 9.92
CA LEU A 178 0.04 7.40 10.98
C LEU A 178 -0.75 6.68 12.07
N ARG A 179 -1.73 5.86 11.68
CA ARG A 179 -2.51 5.07 12.65
C ARG A 179 -1.64 4.10 13.43
N ASP A 180 -0.66 3.49 12.77
CA ASP A 180 0.27 2.55 13.40
C ASP A 180 1.14 3.24 14.46
N MET A 181 1.70 4.41 14.14
CA MET A 181 2.44 5.24 15.10
C MET A 181 1.54 5.73 16.24
N GLN A 182 0.31 6.14 15.93
CA GLN A 182 -0.65 6.59 16.94
C GLN A 182 -1.08 5.45 17.88
N ARG A 183 -1.16 4.20 17.41
CA ARG A 183 -1.48 3.04 18.27
C ARG A 183 -0.45 2.85 19.39
N GLU A 184 0.83 3.10 19.12
CA GLU A 184 1.87 3.03 20.15
C GLU A 184 1.68 4.13 21.21
N ILE A 185 1.33 5.35 20.79
CA ILE A 185 1.04 6.47 21.70
C ILE A 185 -0.21 6.17 22.54
N ASN A 186 -1.29 5.71 21.89
CA ASN A 186 -2.53 5.34 22.56
C ASN A 186 -2.30 4.23 23.59
N HIS A 187 -1.50 3.21 23.25
CA HIS A 187 -1.14 2.15 24.19
C HIS A 187 -0.35 2.71 25.39
N ALA A 188 0.67 3.53 25.13
CA ALA A 188 1.46 4.14 26.20
C ALA A 188 0.61 5.02 27.13
N TYR A 189 -0.32 5.81 26.57
CA TYR A 189 -1.23 6.65 27.34
C TYR A 189 -2.12 5.82 28.28
N LEU A 190 -2.76 4.78 27.75
CA LEU A 190 -3.64 3.90 28.54
C LEU A 190 -2.86 3.10 29.58
N THR A 191 -1.67 2.62 29.24
CA THR A 191 -0.78 1.93 30.17
C THR A 191 -0.33 2.85 31.30
N PHE A 192 0.07 4.09 30.99
CA PHE A 192 0.42 5.10 31.99
C PHE A 192 -0.76 5.37 32.94
N ALA A 193 -1.95 5.67 32.41
CA ALA A 193 -3.15 5.93 33.19
C ALA A 193 -3.59 4.74 34.07
N MET A 194 -3.31 3.50 33.64
CA MET A 194 -3.56 2.31 34.44
C MET A 194 -2.57 2.20 35.62
N TRP A 195 -1.28 2.40 35.36
CA TRP A 195 -0.25 2.32 36.41
C TRP A 195 -0.34 3.47 37.43
N GLU A 196 -0.91 4.62 37.06
CA GLU A 196 -1.25 5.66 38.03
C GLU A 196 -2.28 5.19 39.06
N LYS A 197 -3.23 4.33 38.66
CA LYS A 197 -4.30 3.82 39.54
C LYS A 197 -3.88 2.59 40.36
N VAL A 198 -3.01 1.74 39.81
CA VAL A 198 -2.54 0.52 40.47
C VAL A 198 -1.38 0.87 41.40
N THR A 199 -1.63 0.88 42.72
CA THR A 199 -0.64 1.30 43.73
C THR A 199 -0.29 0.23 44.75
N GLU A 200 -1.17 -0.75 44.99
CA GLU A 200 -0.95 -1.80 45.99
C GLU A 200 -0.08 -2.95 45.44
N ASP A 201 0.92 -3.40 46.21
CA ASP A 201 1.91 -4.40 45.78
C ASP A 201 1.30 -5.69 45.20
N GLU A 202 0.26 -6.23 45.83
CA GLU A 202 -0.40 -7.46 45.35
C GLU A 202 -1.12 -7.21 44.02
N THR A 203 -1.75 -6.06 43.85
CA THR A 203 -2.37 -5.68 42.58
C THR A 203 -1.34 -5.44 41.48
N ILE A 204 -0.18 -4.89 41.83
CA ILE A 204 0.94 -4.69 40.91
C ILE A 204 1.46 -6.05 40.41
N LYS A 205 1.74 -7.01 41.31
CA LYS A 205 2.20 -8.36 40.93
C LYS A 205 1.26 -9.03 39.93
N VAL A 206 -0.04 -8.87 40.12
CA VAL A 206 -1.04 -9.38 39.17
C VAL A 206 -1.00 -8.59 37.86
N ALA A 207 -1.03 -7.26 37.91
CA ALA A 207 -1.14 -6.39 36.74
C ALA A 207 0.05 -6.50 35.78
N ILE A 208 1.27 -6.75 36.27
CA ILE A 208 2.47 -6.89 35.43
C ILE A 208 2.30 -8.04 34.40
N GLY A 209 1.62 -9.12 34.79
CA GLY A 209 1.36 -10.26 33.91
C GLY A 209 0.10 -10.13 33.03
N ARG A 210 -0.54 -8.95 32.98
CA ARG A 210 -1.79 -8.73 32.25
C ARG A 210 -1.61 -7.83 31.05
N SER A 211 -2.58 -7.94 30.14
CA SER A 211 -2.72 -7.09 28.97
C SER A 211 -4.03 -6.32 29.01
N ILE A 212 -4.00 -5.15 28.39
CA ILE A 212 -5.17 -4.38 27.97
C ILE A 212 -5.43 -4.64 26.47
N PRO A 213 -6.58 -4.25 25.91
CA PRO A 213 -6.88 -4.50 24.49
C PRO A 213 -5.83 -3.97 23.50
N THR A 214 -5.03 -2.97 23.91
CA THR A 214 -3.96 -2.37 23.10
C THR A 214 -2.60 -3.07 23.24
N GLY A 215 -2.39 -3.94 24.25
CA GLY A 215 -1.11 -4.61 24.46
C GLY A 215 -0.83 -5.02 25.91
N GLN A 216 0.38 -5.51 26.15
CA GLN A 216 0.86 -5.88 27.50
C GLN A 216 1.05 -4.64 28.38
N LEU A 217 0.74 -4.71 29.67
CA LEU A 217 0.93 -3.58 30.60
C LEU A 217 2.38 -3.39 31.03
N ALA A 218 3.22 -4.42 30.88
CA ALA A 218 4.60 -4.42 31.32
C ALA A 218 5.57 -4.84 30.20
N PRO A 219 6.84 -4.37 30.26
CA PRO A 219 7.91 -4.88 29.41
C PRO A 219 8.12 -6.39 29.56
N TRP A 220 8.74 -6.98 28.53
CA TRP A 220 9.08 -8.40 28.52
C TRP A 220 9.96 -8.78 29.72
N ASP A 221 9.67 -9.95 30.31
CA ASP A 221 10.34 -10.55 31.48
C ASP A 221 10.25 -9.76 32.81
N LEU A 222 9.50 -8.64 32.89
CA LEU A 222 9.36 -7.92 34.16
C LEU A 222 8.62 -8.75 35.22
N TRP A 223 7.61 -9.53 34.82
CA TRP A 223 6.88 -10.43 35.71
C TRP A 223 7.81 -11.47 36.37
N GLY A 224 8.67 -12.11 35.57
CA GLY A 224 9.61 -13.11 36.08
C GLY A 224 10.62 -12.52 37.06
N LYS A 225 11.08 -11.29 36.84
CA LYS A 225 11.97 -10.59 37.78
C LYS A 225 11.33 -10.32 39.13
N VAL A 226 10.05 -9.91 39.13
CA VAL A 226 9.30 -9.71 40.37
C VAL A 226 9.04 -11.03 41.09
N GLU A 227 8.70 -12.09 40.36
CA GLU A 227 8.48 -13.42 40.94
C GLU A 227 9.76 -13.99 41.57
N ARG A 228 10.92 -13.78 40.94
CA ARG A 228 12.24 -14.17 41.48
C ARG A 228 12.74 -13.26 42.61
N GLY A 229 12.04 -12.17 42.92
CA GLY A 229 12.45 -11.19 43.94
C GLY A 229 13.65 -10.32 43.53
N GLU A 230 14.00 -10.28 42.24
CA GLU A 230 15.08 -9.44 41.71
C GLU A 230 14.67 -7.96 41.63
N VAL A 231 13.38 -7.69 41.51
CA VAL A 231 12.79 -6.34 41.40
C VAL A 231 11.56 -6.29 42.31
N SER A 232 11.44 -5.25 43.13
CA SER A 232 10.25 -5.07 43.97
C SER A 232 9.01 -4.70 43.14
N PRO A 233 7.78 -4.96 43.61
CA PRO A 233 6.57 -4.55 42.90
C PRO A 233 6.54 -3.05 42.58
N GLN A 234 6.96 -2.20 43.51
CA GLN A 234 6.98 -0.74 43.30
C GLN A 234 8.04 -0.31 42.28
N GLU A 235 9.22 -0.92 42.30
CA GLU A 235 10.23 -0.68 41.26
C GLU A 235 9.74 -1.14 39.88
N ALA A 236 9.05 -2.27 39.80
CA ALA A 236 8.47 -2.76 38.55
C ALA A 236 7.37 -1.80 38.03
N ARG A 237 6.50 -1.30 38.91
CA ARG A 237 5.53 -0.26 38.58
C ARG A 237 6.21 0.98 38.01
N GLN A 238 7.28 1.46 38.64
CA GLN A 238 8.01 2.63 38.17
C GLN A 238 8.64 2.38 36.79
N GLN A 239 9.22 1.20 36.55
CA GLN A 239 9.75 0.85 35.22
C GLN A 239 8.68 0.86 34.13
N CYS A 240 7.46 0.41 34.44
CA CYS A 240 6.33 0.49 33.51
C CYS A 240 5.93 1.95 33.22
N ILE A 241 5.86 2.79 34.26
CA ILE A 241 5.57 4.22 34.13
C ILE A 241 6.63 4.89 33.26
N ASP A 242 7.91 4.67 33.54
CA ASP A 242 9.03 5.24 32.78
C ASP A 242 9.04 4.76 31.33
N ALA A 243 8.68 3.50 31.07
CA ALA A 243 8.54 2.98 29.70
C ALA A 243 7.40 3.64 28.93
N ALA A 244 6.25 3.85 29.59
CA ALA A 244 5.11 4.55 29.00
C ALA A 244 5.43 6.03 28.75
N GLN A 245 6.02 6.72 29.72
CA GLN A 245 6.43 8.13 29.58
C GLN A 245 7.47 8.31 28.46
N ARG A 246 8.50 7.45 28.38
CA ARG A 246 9.47 7.47 27.26
C ARG A 246 8.81 7.32 25.90
N SER A 247 7.73 6.56 25.82
CA SER A 247 6.94 6.44 24.60
C SER A 247 6.17 7.74 24.32
N LEU A 248 5.48 8.30 25.29
CA LEU A 248 4.71 9.53 25.12
C LEU A 248 5.58 10.74 24.75
N SER A 249 6.76 10.87 25.37
CA SER A 249 7.69 12.00 25.15
C SER A 249 8.74 11.72 24.06
N SER A 250 8.52 10.74 23.19
CA SER A 250 9.52 10.32 22.19
C SER A 250 9.65 11.35 21.05
N ASP A 251 10.71 12.15 21.08
CA ASP A 251 11.02 13.10 20.00
C ASP A 251 11.18 12.40 18.64
N ARG A 252 11.83 11.23 18.63
CA ARG A 252 11.97 10.41 17.42
C ARG A 252 10.61 10.07 16.80
N ARG A 253 9.62 9.69 17.62
CA ARG A 253 8.27 9.35 17.13
C ARG A 253 7.54 10.60 16.62
N ARG A 254 7.63 11.71 17.37
CA ARG A 254 7.12 13.03 16.94
C ARG A 254 7.63 13.39 15.55
N ARG A 255 8.94 13.32 15.32
CA ARG A 255 9.57 13.60 14.02
C ARG A 255 9.08 12.69 12.90
N TYR A 256 8.86 11.40 13.16
CA TYR A 256 8.27 10.50 12.15
C TYR A 256 6.81 10.85 11.82
N ILE A 257 6.01 11.22 12.81
CA ILE A 257 4.62 11.67 12.61
C ILE A 257 4.60 12.94 11.77
N GLU A 258 5.37 13.97 12.14
CA GLU A 258 5.50 15.23 11.40
C GLU A 258 5.95 15.00 9.96
N HIS A 259 6.99 14.19 9.76
CA HIS A 259 7.45 13.82 8.42
C HIS A 259 6.36 13.15 7.57
N THR A 260 5.57 12.28 8.20
CA THR A 260 4.49 11.55 7.51
C THR A 260 3.33 12.47 7.17
N LEU A 261 3.00 13.43 8.04
CA LEU A 261 2.02 14.49 7.79
C LEU A 261 2.45 15.42 6.65
N ASN A 262 3.72 15.83 6.62
CA ASN A 262 4.28 16.63 5.53
C ASN A 262 4.20 15.89 4.19
N ARG A 263 4.53 14.59 4.18
CA ARG A 263 4.37 13.74 2.98
C ARG A 263 2.91 13.56 2.57
N LEU A 264 2.00 13.44 3.53
CA LEU A 264 0.57 13.33 3.27
C LEU A 264 0.02 14.61 2.63
N SER A 265 0.45 15.77 3.14
CA SER A 265 0.13 17.08 2.57
C SER A 265 0.60 17.19 1.11
N TYR A 266 1.87 16.83 0.85
CA TYR A 266 2.44 16.81 -0.50
C TYR A 266 1.66 15.94 -1.49
N GLU A 267 1.31 14.70 -1.11
CA GLU A 267 0.56 13.81 -2.01
C GLU A 267 -0.85 14.31 -2.32
N ARG A 268 -1.48 15.02 -1.37
CA ARG A 268 -2.81 15.59 -1.53
C ARG A 268 -2.80 16.81 -2.43
N GLU A 269 -1.82 17.70 -2.26
CA GLU A 269 -1.66 18.88 -3.12
C GLU A 269 -1.58 18.49 -4.59
N LEU A 270 -0.88 17.39 -4.90
CA LEU A 270 -0.73 16.87 -6.26
C LEU A 270 -1.97 16.16 -6.83
N LEU A 271 -2.95 15.79 -6.00
CA LEU A 271 -4.25 15.29 -6.46
C LEU A 271 -5.27 16.42 -6.66
N GLY A 272 -4.99 17.62 -6.14
CA GLY A 272 -5.90 18.74 -6.10
C GLY A 272 -6.71 18.82 -4.80
N PRO A 273 -7.37 19.96 -4.55
CA PRO A 273 -8.07 20.21 -3.30
C PRO A 273 -9.28 19.27 -3.13
N VAL A 274 -9.46 18.78 -1.90
CA VAL A 274 -10.69 18.08 -1.51
C VAL A 274 -11.82 19.10 -1.40
N ARG A 275 -12.99 18.75 -1.95
CA ARG A 275 -14.17 19.61 -1.85
C ARG A 275 -14.63 19.69 -0.41
N ARG A 276 -14.97 20.90 0.03
CA ARG A 276 -15.57 21.12 1.34
C ARG A 276 -16.90 20.37 1.42
N TYR A 277 -17.14 19.70 2.54
CA TYR A 277 -18.39 18.97 2.74
C TYR A 277 -19.54 19.93 3.04
N GLU A 278 -20.59 19.90 2.22
CA GLU A 278 -21.76 20.79 2.33
C GLU A 278 -22.98 20.12 2.97
N GLY A 279 -22.92 18.81 3.25
CA GLY A 279 -24.03 18.08 3.85
C GLY A 279 -24.23 18.36 5.34
N GLU A 280 -25.22 17.67 5.91
CA GLU A 280 -25.49 17.70 7.34
C GLU A 280 -24.36 16.99 8.11
N LEU A 281 -23.71 17.72 9.00
CA LEU A 281 -22.65 17.17 9.84
C LEU A 281 -23.27 16.36 10.98
N THR A 282 -22.94 15.08 11.06
CA THR A 282 -23.43 14.19 12.12
C THR A 282 -22.27 13.71 12.99
N PRO A 283 -22.53 13.33 14.26
CA PRO A 283 -21.50 12.74 15.12
C PRO A 283 -20.85 11.48 14.51
N VAL A 284 -21.59 10.71 13.70
CA VAL A 284 -21.08 9.52 13.03
C VAL A 284 -19.98 9.88 12.01
N ILE A 285 -20.16 10.97 11.26
CA ILE A 285 -19.16 11.47 10.31
C ILE A 285 -17.88 11.86 11.05
N LEU A 286 -17.99 12.60 12.17
CA LEU A 286 -16.85 13.02 12.98
C LEU A 286 -16.10 11.85 13.61
N GLN A 287 -16.81 10.82 14.07
CA GLN A 287 -16.17 9.61 14.58
C GLN A 287 -15.46 8.83 13.47
N ALA A 288 -16.04 8.74 12.27
CA ALA A 288 -15.39 8.09 11.13
C ALA A 288 -14.11 8.82 10.74
N PHE A 289 -14.18 10.15 10.64
CA PHE A 289 -13.03 11.04 10.42
C PHE A 289 -11.92 10.80 11.46
N ALA A 290 -12.25 10.88 12.74
CA ALA A 290 -11.27 10.68 13.82
C ALA A 290 -10.61 9.29 13.79
N ARG A 291 -11.37 8.23 13.46
CA ARG A 291 -10.83 6.86 13.34
C ARG A 291 -9.86 6.72 12.17
N GLU A 292 -10.14 7.36 11.03
CA GLU A 292 -9.24 7.34 9.88
C GLU A 292 -7.88 7.98 10.23
N HIS A 293 -7.91 8.99 11.09
CA HIS A 293 -6.72 9.66 11.60
C HIS A 293 -6.07 8.99 12.83
N GLY A 294 -6.65 7.91 13.37
CA GLY A 294 -6.03 7.10 14.42
C GLY A 294 -6.47 7.38 15.85
N ALA A 295 -7.53 8.18 16.07
CA ALA A 295 -8.10 8.37 17.41
C ALA A 295 -8.55 7.05 18.03
N HIS A 296 -8.34 6.87 19.33
CA HIS A 296 -8.69 5.64 20.03
C HIS A 296 -10.14 5.69 20.52
N LYS A 297 -11.00 4.83 19.94
CA LYS A 297 -12.44 4.72 20.26
C LYS A 297 -13.13 6.09 20.39
N PRO A 298 -13.06 6.94 19.35
CA PRO A 298 -13.62 8.28 19.43
C PRO A 298 -15.14 8.24 19.58
N GLN A 299 -15.66 9.16 20.38
CA GLN A 299 -17.08 9.44 20.57
C GLN A 299 -17.31 10.90 20.25
N ALA A 300 -18.35 11.18 19.46
CA ALA A 300 -18.74 12.55 19.14
C ALA A 300 -20.17 12.79 19.60
N ARG A 301 -20.48 14.02 20.02
CA ARG A 301 -21.83 14.46 20.38
C ARG A 301 -22.00 15.94 20.01
N ALA A 302 -23.23 16.31 19.67
CA ALA A 302 -23.60 17.72 19.53
C ALA A 302 -23.83 18.31 20.92
N ILE A 303 -23.19 19.45 21.22
CA ILE A 303 -23.44 20.21 22.45
C ILE A 303 -24.65 21.11 22.23
N ASP A 304 -24.70 21.76 21.07
CA ASP A 304 -25.79 22.63 20.63
C ASP A 304 -26.03 22.46 19.11
N ALA A 305 -26.87 23.30 18.51
CA ALA A 305 -27.21 23.20 17.08
C ALA A 305 -26.04 23.46 16.12
N LYS A 306 -24.90 23.97 16.60
CA LYS A 306 -23.75 24.39 15.79
C LYS A 306 -22.41 23.84 16.27
N THR A 307 -22.32 23.27 17.47
CA THR A 307 -21.06 22.88 18.10
C THR A 307 -21.04 21.39 18.38
N PHE A 308 -19.92 20.75 18.01
CA PHE A 308 -19.69 19.33 18.24
C PHE A 308 -18.41 19.14 19.05
N ILE A 309 -18.47 18.22 20.01
CA ILE A 309 -17.31 17.74 20.75
C ILE A 309 -16.97 16.32 20.33
N LEU A 310 -15.68 16.08 20.16
CA LEU A 310 -15.07 14.78 19.91
C LEU A 310 -14.21 14.42 21.13
N GLU A 311 -14.48 13.28 21.74
CA GLU A 311 -13.73 12.73 22.88
C GLU A 311 -13.07 11.41 22.46
N SER A 312 -11.89 11.11 23.00
CA SER A 312 -11.17 9.86 22.78
C SER A 312 -10.66 9.30 24.11
N GLU A 313 -10.65 7.97 24.25
CA GLU A 313 -10.12 7.31 25.45
C GLU A 313 -8.60 7.51 25.65
N ALA A 314 -7.89 7.95 24.60
CA ALA A 314 -6.49 8.34 24.63
C ALA A 314 -6.30 9.70 23.96
N THR A 315 -5.11 10.28 24.06
CA THR A 315 -4.77 11.54 23.37
C THR A 315 -5.11 11.46 21.89
N LEU A 316 -5.78 12.48 21.38
CA LEU A 316 -6.08 12.61 19.96
C LEU A 316 -4.79 12.67 19.12
N PRO A 317 -4.85 12.29 17.84
CA PRO A 317 -3.74 12.48 16.92
C PRO A 317 -3.27 13.94 16.92
N LEU A 318 -1.96 14.16 16.90
CA LEU A 318 -1.33 15.48 17.09
C LEU A 318 -1.84 16.56 16.11
N HIS A 319 -2.17 16.17 14.88
CA HIS A 319 -2.71 17.09 13.86
C HIS A 319 -4.20 17.42 14.03
N LEU A 320 -4.87 16.81 15.01
CA LEU A 320 -6.24 17.17 15.42
C LEU A 320 -6.21 18.02 16.69
N ALA A 321 -5.63 17.48 17.76
CA ALA A 321 -5.48 18.17 19.05
C ALA A 321 -4.43 17.46 19.92
N ASN A 322 -3.78 18.22 20.81
CA ASN A 322 -2.91 17.66 21.86
C ASN A 322 -3.69 17.48 23.18
N ASP A 323 -4.88 16.87 23.09
CA ASP A 323 -5.77 16.60 24.22
C ASP A 323 -6.60 15.35 23.92
N THR A 324 -7.38 14.88 24.89
CA THR A 324 -8.37 13.80 24.75
C THR A 324 -9.70 14.29 24.19
N GLU A 325 -9.92 15.60 24.16
CA GLU A 325 -11.13 16.24 23.63
C GLU A 325 -10.83 17.35 22.63
N LEU A 326 -11.75 17.54 21.68
CA LEU A 326 -11.72 18.65 20.72
C LEU A 326 -13.16 19.14 20.49
N SER A 327 -13.40 20.41 20.82
CA SER A 327 -14.68 21.07 20.61
C SER A 327 -14.54 22.13 19.52
N LEU A 328 -15.33 22.02 18.46
CA LEU A 328 -15.34 22.94 17.34
C LEU A 328 -16.77 23.15 16.84
N SER A 329 -17.01 24.28 16.19
CA SER A 329 -18.23 24.52 15.43
C SER A 329 -18.31 23.62 14.19
N ALA A 330 -19.51 23.46 13.63
CA ALA A 330 -19.74 22.68 12.43
C ALA A 330 -18.98 23.20 11.20
N GLU A 331 -18.72 24.52 11.14
CA GLU A 331 -17.92 25.11 10.06
C GLU A 331 -16.43 24.82 10.26
N GLU A 332 -15.91 24.98 11.47
CA GLU A 332 -14.52 24.66 11.80
C GLU A 332 -14.22 23.16 11.60
N TRP A 333 -15.15 22.26 11.91
CA TRP A 333 -15.01 20.83 11.60
C TRP A 333 -14.92 20.57 10.10
N ARG A 334 -15.71 21.26 9.28
CA ARG A 334 -15.65 21.14 7.81
C ARG A 334 -14.33 21.66 7.26
N ASP A 335 -13.86 22.78 7.79
CA ASP A 335 -12.59 23.38 7.39
C ASP A 335 -11.41 22.49 7.81
N LEU A 336 -11.47 21.90 9.02
CA LEU A 336 -10.51 20.92 9.48
C LEU A 336 -10.50 19.70 8.55
N MET A 337 -11.65 19.07 8.31
CA MET A 337 -11.77 17.91 7.39
C MET A 337 -11.21 18.23 6.00
N GLN A 338 -11.51 19.40 5.46
CA GLN A 338 -11.00 19.83 4.15
C GLN A 338 -9.47 20.04 4.18
N SER A 339 -8.96 20.74 5.19
CA SER A 339 -7.52 21.03 5.33
C SER A 339 -6.68 19.77 5.44
N VAL A 340 -7.21 18.75 6.11
CA VAL A 340 -6.59 17.42 6.20
C VAL A 340 -7.11 16.47 5.13
N GLY A 341 -7.64 16.98 4.02
CA GLY A 341 -8.00 16.21 2.82
C GLY A 341 -8.86 14.98 3.07
N TYR A 342 -9.80 15.06 4.02
CA TYR A 342 -10.78 14.02 4.30
C TYR A 342 -12.01 14.21 3.42
N GLU A 343 -12.34 13.17 2.65
CA GLU A 343 -13.56 13.13 1.85
C GLU A 343 -14.59 12.28 2.60
N VAL A 344 -15.72 12.89 2.96
CA VAL A 344 -16.82 12.19 3.63
C VAL A 344 -17.32 11.09 2.68
N PRO A 345 -17.26 9.80 3.08
CA PRO A 345 -17.75 8.72 2.24
C PRO A 345 -19.23 8.93 1.92
N GLN A 346 -19.57 8.92 0.64
CA GLN A 346 -20.97 8.94 0.22
C GLN A 346 -21.66 7.67 0.71
N GLU A 347 -22.90 7.80 1.19
CA GLU A 347 -23.73 6.64 1.46
C GLU A 347 -23.84 5.82 0.17
N ARG A 348 -23.41 4.57 0.24
CA ARG A 348 -23.62 3.63 -0.86
C ARG A 348 -25.08 3.21 -0.79
N ASP A 349 -25.76 3.21 -1.93
CA ASP A 349 -27.14 2.72 -2.01
C ASP A 349 -27.27 1.39 -1.28
N ALA A 350 -28.27 1.30 -0.39
CA ALA A 350 -28.52 0.11 0.37
C ALA A 350 -28.65 -1.07 -0.60
N LEU A 351 -27.88 -2.13 -0.37
CA LEU A 351 -27.96 -3.31 -1.22
C LEU A 351 -29.40 -3.84 -1.21
N PRO A 352 -29.96 -4.22 -2.37
CA PRO A 352 -31.34 -4.69 -2.47
C PRO A 352 -31.69 -5.76 -1.41
N PRO A 353 -32.93 -5.79 -0.89
CA PRO A 353 -33.29 -6.66 0.23
C PRO A 353 -33.08 -8.14 -0.13
N ILE A 354 -32.71 -8.96 0.86
CA ILE A 354 -32.65 -10.42 0.65
C ILE A 354 -34.05 -11.00 0.87
N LEU A 355 -34.68 -11.49 -0.19
CA LEU A 355 -36.00 -12.08 -0.14
C LEU A 355 -35.92 -13.61 0.00
N ASN A 356 -36.82 -14.17 0.82
CA ASN A 356 -37.05 -15.61 0.94
C ASN A 356 -38.25 -15.97 0.05
N LEU A 357 -37.97 -16.39 -1.19
CA LEU A 357 -38.98 -16.61 -2.22
C LEU A 357 -39.21 -18.11 -2.42
N ASN A 358 -40.48 -18.53 -2.33
CA ASN A 358 -40.90 -19.84 -2.78
C ASN A 358 -41.25 -19.74 -4.27
N ALA A 359 -40.36 -20.21 -5.12
CA ALA A 359 -40.50 -20.17 -6.58
C ALA A 359 -39.83 -21.43 -7.18
N LYS A 360 -40.12 -21.81 -8.42
CA LYS A 360 -39.45 -22.97 -9.05
C LYS A 360 -37.95 -22.73 -9.26
N ALA A 361 -37.59 -21.55 -9.76
CA ALA A 361 -36.20 -21.17 -10.02
C ALA A 361 -36.03 -19.65 -9.94
N LEU A 362 -34.81 -19.21 -9.62
CA LEU A 362 -34.41 -17.80 -9.62
C LEU A 362 -33.27 -17.58 -10.62
N ARG A 363 -33.20 -16.39 -11.22
CA ARG A 363 -32.19 -16.05 -12.23
C ARG A 363 -31.28 -14.91 -11.76
N SER A 364 -30.01 -14.98 -12.13
CA SER A 364 -28.99 -13.94 -11.88
C SER A 364 -28.02 -13.87 -13.05
N ARG A 365 -27.32 -12.74 -13.24
CA ARG A 365 -26.22 -12.69 -14.21
C ARG A 365 -25.06 -13.57 -13.75
N HIS A 366 -24.42 -14.26 -14.69
CA HIS A 366 -23.31 -15.15 -14.39
C HIS A 366 -22.12 -14.37 -13.83
N ARG A 367 -21.42 -14.94 -12.85
CA ARG A 367 -20.37 -14.24 -12.08
C ARG A 367 -19.19 -13.80 -12.95
N TYR A 368 -18.76 -14.67 -13.86
CA TYR A 368 -17.56 -14.47 -14.68
C TYR A 368 -17.87 -14.01 -16.12
N HIS A 369 -19.10 -14.21 -16.57
CA HIS A 369 -19.56 -13.90 -17.92
C HIS A 369 -20.83 -13.08 -17.80
N ARG A 370 -20.69 -11.75 -17.60
CA ARG A 370 -21.83 -10.87 -17.23
C ARG A 370 -22.91 -10.78 -18.32
N ASP A 371 -22.57 -11.20 -19.53
CA ASP A 371 -23.43 -11.38 -20.70
C ASP A 371 -24.34 -12.62 -20.61
N GLN A 372 -24.04 -13.57 -19.73
CA GLN A 372 -24.81 -14.81 -19.56
C GLN A 372 -25.74 -14.75 -18.34
N ILE A 373 -26.88 -15.46 -18.44
CA ILE A 373 -27.85 -15.61 -17.34
C ILE A 373 -27.71 -17.01 -16.76
N GLN A 374 -27.61 -17.10 -15.44
CA GLN A 374 -27.59 -18.34 -14.69
C GLN A 374 -28.93 -18.55 -13.97
N THR A 375 -29.53 -19.71 -14.17
CA THR A 375 -30.75 -20.15 -13.49
C THR A 375 -30.40 -21.05 -12.32
N PHE A 376 -31.00 -20.78 -11.17
CA PHE A 376 -30.81 -21.48 -9.91
C PHE A 376 -32.13 -22.13 -9.51
N PRO A 377 -32.28 -23.46 -9.65
CA PRO A 377 -33.42 -24.17 -9.08
C PRO A 377 -33.53 -23.89 -7.58
N VAL A 378 -34.73 -23.67 -7.07
CA VAL A 378 -34.93 -23.41 -5.65
C VAL A 378 -35.02 -24.74 -4.91
N VAL A 379 -34.27 -24.87 -3.82
CA VAL A 379 -34.35 -25.98 -2.89
C VAL A 379 -34.82 -25.51 -1.53
N GLU A 380 -35.68 -26.32 -0.92
CA GLU A 380 -36.19 -26.08 0.42
C GLU A 380 -35.21 -26.63 1.48
N MET A 381 -34.93 -25.84 2.50
CA MET A 381 -34.18 -26.29 3.68
C MET A 381 -34.43 -25.38 4.88
N THR A 382 -34.02 -25.82 6.07
CA THR A 382 -34.04 -24.99 7.27
C THR A 382 -32.80 -24.10 7.36
N LYS A 383 -32.85 -23.02 8.14
CA LYS A 383 -31.68 -22.17 8.44
C LYS A 383 -30.53 -22.97 9.04
N SER A 384 -30.83 -23.93 9.92
CA SER A 384 -29.83 -24.78 10.57
C SER A 384 -29.06 -25.62 9.53
N LYS A 385 -29.77 -26.24 8.58
CA LYS A 385 -29.14 -27.01 7.49
C LYS A 385 -28.29 -26.11 6.58
N TYR A 386 -28.75 -24.90 6.30
CA TYR A 386 -27.98 -23.93 5.51
C TYR A 386 -26.70 -23.45 6.23
N ALA A 387 -26.73 -23.35 7.57
CA ALA A 387 -25.57 -22.95 8.36
C ALA A 387 -24.44 -24.00 8.36
N GLN A 388 -24.76 -25.27 8.08
CA GLN A 388 -23.77 -26.36 7.98
C GLN A 388 -22.89 -26.26 6.73
N PHE A 389 -23.26 -25.47 5.71
CA PHE A 389 -22.41 -25.26 4.55
C PHE A 389 -21.28 -24.26 4.85
N HIS A 390 -20.05 -24.62 4.45
CA HIS A 390 -18.91 -23.73 4.51
C HIS A 390 -19.15 -22.45 3.69
N LEU A 391 -18.47 -21.35 4.05
CA LEU A 391 -18.65 -20.03 3.42
C LEU A 391 -18.43 -20.01 1.90
N GLU A 392 -17.59 -20.91 1.38
CA GLU A 392 -17.37 -21.10 -0.05
C GLU A 392 -18.51 -21.85 -0.77
N GLN A 393 -19.29 -22.62 -0.02
CA GLN A 393 -20.39 -23.47 -0.51
C GLN A 393 -21.75 -22.78 -0.41
N ARG A 394 -21.81 -21.56 0.10
CA ARG A 394 -23.04 -20.77 0.24
C ARG A 394 -22.80 -19.30 0.00
N GLY A 395 -23.85 -18.55 -0.33
CA GLY A 395 -23.73 -17.12 -0.52
C GLY A 395 -25.02 -16.44 -0.90
N VAL A 396 -24.89 -15.25 -1.48
CA VAL A 396 -26.01 -14.41 -1.92
C VAL A 396 -25.79 -14.00 -3.38
N ARG A 397 -26.89 -13.93 -4.15
CA ARG A 397 -26.91 -13.44 -5.54
C ARG A 397 -27.92 -12.31 -5.69
N LEU A 398 -27.58 -11.34 -6.54
CA LEU A 398 -28.50 -10.31 -6.99
C LEU A 398 -29.43 -10.90 -8.05
N SER A 399 -30.72 -10.64 -7.98
CA SER A 399 -31.68 -11.07 -8.98
C SER A 399 -31.37 -10.47 -10.35
N LEU A 400 -31.88 -11.09 -11.41
CA LEU A 400 -31.71 -10.59 -12.77
C LEU A 400 -32.28 -9.17 -12.95
N CYS A 401 -33.37 -8.84 -12.26
CA CYS A 401 -33.98 -7.51 -12.29
C CYS A 401 -33.25 -6.48 -11.42
N GLY A 402 -32.39 -6.91 -10.49
CA GLY A 402 -31.63 -6.02 -9.60
C GLY A 402 -32.38 -5.58 -8.35
N ASP A 403 -33.68 -5.86 -8.23
CA ASP A 403 -34.51 -5.33 -7.11
C ASP A 403 -34.37 -6.11 -5.80
N PHE A 404 -33.79 -7.30 -5.83
CA PHE A 404 -33.65 -8.13 -4.64
C PHE A 404 -32.44 -9.05 -4.73
N ARG A 405 -32.08 -9.62 -3.59
CA ARG A 405 -31.07 -10.66 -3.47
C ARG A 405 -31.68 -11.96 -2.95
N PHE A 406 -31.09 -13.09 -3.29
CA PHE A 406 -31.51 -14.40 -2.81
C PHE A 406 -30.31 -15.24 -2.37
N ARG A 407 -30.54 -16.20 -1.46
CA ARG A 407 -29.50 -17.08 -0.94
C ARG A 407 -29.26 -18.23 -1.89
N ILE A 408 -28.01 -18.66 -1.99
CA ILE A 408 -27.59 -19.83 -2.75
C ILE A 408 -26.74 -20.77 -1.89
N CYS A 409 -26.73 -22.05 -2.23
CA CYS A 409 -25.77 -23.04 -1.75
C CYS A 409 -25.42 -24.03 -2.87
N ILE A 410 -24.37 -24.83 -2.70
CA ILE A 410 -24.16 -26.01 -3.58
C ILE A 410 -25.35 -26.96 -3.44
N ASN A 411 -25.74 -27.61 -4.53
CA ASN A 411 -26.88 -28.53 -4.52
C ASN A 411 -26.61 -29.71 -3.58
N PRO A 412 -27.36 -29.85 -2.46
CA PRO A 412 -27.12 -30.93 -1.50
C PRO A 412 -27.48 -32.31 -2.04
N LYS A 413 -28.25 -32.40 -3.13
CA LYS A 413 -28.73 -33.65 -3.72
C LYS A 413 -27.89 -34.12 -4.91
N HIS A 414 -26.82 -33.40 -5.27
CA HIS A 414 -26.03 -33.71 -6.46
C HIS A 414 -24.82 -34.61 -6.13
N GLU A 415 -24.67 -35.71 -6.88
CA GLU A 415 -23.56 -36.66 -6.78
C GLU A 415 -22.86 -36.78 -8.16
N PRO A 416 -21.52 -36.68 -8.25
CA PRO A 416 -20.59 -36.47 -7.16
C PRO A 416 -20.58 -35.00 -6.67
N ARG A 417 -20.35 -34.81 -5.37
CA ARG A 417 -20.48 -33.50 -4.71
C ARG A 417 -19.56 -32.40 -5.26
N TYR A 418 -18.39 -32.76 -5.78
CA TYR A 418 -17.43 -31.79 -6.33
C TYR A 418 -17.87 -31.15 -7.66
N LEU A 419 -18.89 -31.71 -8.33
CA LEU A 419 -19.53 -31.15 -9.52
C LEU A 419 -20.88 -30.48 -9.22
N ALA A 420 -21.26 -30.36 -7.93
CA ALA A 420 -22.56 -29.85 -7.56
C ALA A 420 -22.75 -28.38 -8.00
N PRO A 421 -23.76 -28.07 -8.82
CA PRO A 421 -24.05 -26.69 -9.19
C PRO A 421 -24.63 -25.94 -7.98
N PHE A 422 -24.58 -24.61 -8.03
CA PHE A 422 -25.28 -23.78 -7.05
C PHE A 422 -26.79 -23.77 -7.32
N VAL A 423 -27.58 -23.83 -6.25
CA VAL A 423 -29.05 -23.76 -6.21
C VAL A 423 -29.48 -22.60 -5.32
N ALA A 424 -30.68 -22.08 -5.57
CA ALA A 424 -31.29 -21.05 -4.73
C ALA A 424 -31.94 -21.69 -3.50
N VAL A 425 -32.03 -20.95 -2.39
CA VAL A 425 -32.48 -21.49 -1.11
C VAL A 425 -33.76 -20.80 -0.65
N PHE A 426 -34.80 -21.61 -0.40
CA PHE A 426 -35.99 -21.22 0.32
C PHE A 426 -35.96 -21.79 1.75
N PHE A 427 -36.07 -20.91 2.74
CA PHE A 427 -36.16 -21.30 4.14
C PHE A 427 -37.60 -21.62 4.53
N THR A 428 -37.83 -22.87 4.91
CA THR A 428 -39.15 -23.35 5.38
C THR A 428 -39.47 -22.89 6.81
N ASP A 429 -38.44 -22.53 7.58
CA ASP A 429 -38.50 -22.00 8.95
C ASP A 429 -38.35 -20.45 8.99
N ALA A 430 -38.67 -19.77 7.89
CA ALA A 430 -38.67 -18.31 7.81
C ALA A 430 -39.90 -17.78 7.06
N LYS A 431 -40.27 -16.53 7.34
CA LYS A 431 -41.36 -15.84 6.62
C LYS A 431 -41.07 -15.83 5.12
N ALA A 432 -41.99 -16.38 4.32
CA ALA A 432 -41.97 -16.27 2.87
C ALA A 432 -42.31 -14.83 2.47
N HIS A 433 -41.55 -14.29 1.53
CA HIS A 433 -41.82 -12.97 0.96
C HIS A 433 -42.72 -13.13 -0.26
N PRO A 434 -43.63 -12.17 -0.54
CA PRO A 434 -44.42 -12.19 -1.77
C PRO A 434 -43.48 -12.14 -2.98
N ALA A 435 -43.79 -12.92 -4.01
CA ALA A 435 -43.01 -12.94 -5.24
C ALA A 435 -43.11 -11.57 -5.95
N PRO A 436 -41.98 -10.91 -6.25
CA PRO A 436 -41.98 -9.71 -7.08
C PRO A 436 -42.54 -10.03 -8.47
N HIS A 437 -43.18 -9.05 -9.14
CA HIS A 437 -43.74 -9.22 -10.49
C HIS A 437 -42.74 -9.81 -11.50
N SER A 438 -41.45 -9.48 -11.36
CA SER A 438 -40.35 -10.00 -12.20
C SER A 438 -40.10 -11.51 -12.07
N VAL A 439 -40.53 -12.12 -10.96
CA VAL A 439 -40.45 -13.57 -10.72
C VAL A 439 -41.74 -14.26 -11.17
N ALA A 440 -42.90 -13.63 -10.93
CA ALA A 440 -44.20 -14.17 -11.33
C ALA A 440 -44.38 -14.32 -12.86
N VAL A 441 -43.73 -13.47 -13.66
CA VAL A 441 -43.77 -13.57 -15.14
C VAL A 441 -43.02 -14.81 -15.65
N LEU A 442 -41.96 -15.25 -14.94
CA LEU A 442 -41.16 -16.42 -15.32
C LEU A 442 -41.89 -17.75 -15.04
N GLU A 443 -42.71 -17.80 -14.00
CA GLU A 443 -43.51 -19.00 -13.71
C GLU A 443 -44.61 -19.23 -14.75
N ASN A 444 -45.14 -18.16 -15.36
CA ASN A 444 -46.17 -18.23 -16.39
C ASN A 444 -45.63 -18.52 -17.80
N SER A 445 -44.34 -18.25 -18.07
CA SER A 445 -43.73 -18.53 -19.38
C SER A 445 -43.31 -20.00 -19.57
N ASP A 446 -43.14 -20.75 -18.48
CA ASP A 446 -42.79 -22.18 -18.53
C ASP A 446 -44.04 -23.09 -18.67
N ASP A 447 -45.25 -22.55 -18.48
CA ASP A 447 -46.53 -23.29 -18.64
C ASP A 447 -47.16 -23.12 -20.05
N THR A 448 -46.42 -22.53 -21.01
CA THR A 448 -46.84 -22.39 -22.43
C THR A 448 -45.86 -23.07 -23.41
N GLN A 449 -45.47 -24.31 -23.11
CA GLN A 449 -44.91 -25.25 -24.10
C GLN A 449 -45.57 -26.63 -24.00
#